data_AF-A0A538PFN9-F1
#
_entry.id   AF-A0A538PFN9-F1
#
_cell.length_a   1.000
_cell.length_b   1.000
_cell.length_c   1.000
_cell.angle_alpha   90.00
_cell.angle_beta   90.00
_cell.angle_gamma   90.00
#
_symmetry.space_group_name_H-M   'P 1'
#
loop_
_entity.id
_entity.type
_entity.pdbx_description
1 polymer ?
#
loop_
_entity_poly.entity_id
_entity_poly.type
_entity_poly.pdbx_seq_one_letter_code
_entity_poly.pdbx_strand_id
1 'polypeptide(L)'
;MKTHVVKIDRSKSLAQEPGTGHNRWHEDIPPVLKVQPGDQVVMETRDALDGQITSASNADDVSRADLRPAHALTGPVYIEGAEPGDLLEVKIQAVQPEAFGFTVQVPGFSFLRDLFPEPHIVRWDIKDGFAQSRDLPGVRVPGAPFMGVMGVAPSRKLRESIQAREAALAARGGIALPPEPGGAVPAAGDIAQHGLRTIPPREIAGNLDIKQLVAGTTLLIPVATHGALFSVGDAHFAQGDGETCGTAIEMSATFTAQLALRKGAAKQRNLHSVQYFKDGAGPGARRGMDRFYATTGLCIRGDGQNESEDVTLAARNAYLAMIDYLVHERGFNRQQAYAICSVAVDLAISEVV
;
A
#
# COMPACT_ATOMS: atom_id res chain seq x y z
N MET A 1 25.27 0.63 15.48
CA MET A 1 23.92 0.35 14.96
C MET A 1 23.21 -0.53 15.96
N LYS A 2 22.21 0.00 16.67
CA LYS A 2 21.36 -0.78 17.58
C LYS A 2 20.15 -1.31 16.80
N THR A 3 19.62 -2.45 17.22
CA THR A 3 18.37 -3.01 16.69
C THR A 3 17.26 -2.81 17.70
N HIS A 4 16.11 -2.32 17.24
CA HIS A 4 14.90 -2.11 18.04
C HIS A 4 13.77 -2.94 17.44
N VAL A 5 12.96 -3.57 18.30
CA VAL A 5 11.94 -4.52 17.86
C VAL A 5 10.56 -4.08 18.35
N VAL A 6 9.58 -4.02 17.45
CA VAL A 6 8.15 -3.94 17.77
C VAL A 6 7.53 -5.28 17.43
N LYS A 7 7.06 -5.97 18.47
CA LYS A 7 6.29 -7.20 18.34
C LYS A 7 4.82 -6.90 18.53
N ILE A 8 3.97 -7.69 17.88
CA ILE A 8 2.52 -7.58 18.01
C ILE A 8 1.92 -8.97 18.20
N ASP A 9 0.71 -9.00 18.72
CA ASP A 9 -0.11 -10.21 18.68
C ASP A 9 -0.98 -10.18 17.42
N ARG A 10 -0.57 -10.93 16.37
CA ARG A 10 -1.30 -10.99 15.09
C ARG A 10 -2.68 -11.66 15.19
N SER A 11 -3.00 -12.29 16.32
CA SER A 11 -4.34 -12.82 16.59
C SER A 11 -5.32 -11.76 17.09
N LYS A 12 -4.80 -10.58 17.48
CA LYS A 12 -5.58 -9.44 17.95
C LYS A 12 -5.66 -8.38 16.86
N SER A 13 -6.78 -7.68 16.78
CA SER A 13 -6.90 -6.45 15.99
C SER A 13 -6.09 -5.32 16.61
N LEU A 14 -5.80 -4.27 15.84
CA LEU A 14 -5.12 -3.07 16.34
C LEU A 14 -5.90 -2.41 17.48
N ALA A 15 -7.23 -2.43 17.44
CA ALA A 15 -8.07 -1.88 18.50
C ALA A 15 -7.94 -2.66 19.83
N GLN A 16 -7.61 -3.96 19.76
CA GLN A 16 -7.33 -4.80 20.93
C GLN A 16 -5.90 -4.65 21.45
N GLU A 17 -4.99 -4.06 20.65
CA GLU A 17 -3.60 -3.80 21.00
C GLU A 17 -3.14 -2.36 20.63
N PRO A 18 -3.83 -1.31 21.14
CA PRO A 18 -3.67 0.07 20.65
C PRO A 18 -2.31 0.70 20.97
N GLY A 19 -1.50 0.06 21.81
CA GLY A 19 -0.13 0.52 22.15
C GLY A 19 0.93 0.14 21.12
N THR A 20 0.58 -0.60 20.06
CA THR A 20 1.53 -1.07 19.04
C THR A 20 1.49 -0.28 17.73
N GLY A 21 0.48 0.58 17.56
CA GLY A 21 0.15 1.08 16.25
C GLY A 21 -0.93 2.15 16.22
N HIS A 22 -1.30 2.55 15.01
CA HIS A 22 -2.39 3.47 14.71
C HIS A 22 -2.92 3.22 13.30
N ASN A 23 -4.07 3.82 12.97
CA ASN A 23 -4.65 3.73 11.63
C ASN A 23 -5.08 5.09 11.07
N ARG A 24 -4.48 6.18 11.57
CA ARG A 24 -4.75 7.55 11.15
C ARG A 24 -3.44 8.33 11.09
N TRP A 25 -3.23 9.15 10.07
CA TRP A 25 -2.08 10.04 10.06
C TRP A 25 -2.38 11.33 10.84
N HIS A 26 -1.65 11.55 11.95
CA HIS A 26 -1.80 12.72 12.81
C HIS A 26 -0.48 13.01 13.54
N GLU A 27 -0.13 14.29 13.72
CA GLU A 27 1.14 14.73 14.32
C GLU A 27 1.28 14.40 15.82
N ASP A 28 0.15 14.30 16.51
CA ASP A 28 0.10 14.11 17.97
C ASP A 28 0.06 12.63 18.41
N ILE A 29 0.21 11.67 17.50
CA ILE A 29 0.23 10.25 17.87
C ILE A 29 1.53 9.96 18.63
N PRO A 30 1.44 9.42 19.86
CA PRO A 30 2.63 9.15 20.66
C PRO A 30 3.46 8.02 20.02
N PRO A 31 4.80 8.13 20.02
CA PRO A 31 5.64 7.09 19.46
C PRO A 31 5.66 5.84 20.34
N VAL A 32 5.67 4.67 19.70
CA VAL A 32 5.79 3.37 20.38
C VAL A 32 7.24 3.07 20.77
N LEU A 33 8.20 3.69 20.08
CA LEU A 33 9.63 3.63 20.43
C LEU A 33 10.40 4.83 19.87
N LYS A 34 11.61 5.04 20.40
CA LYS A 34 12.57 6.06 19.95
C LYS A 34 13.86 5.42 19.48
N VAL A 35 14.42 5.89 18.36
CA VAL A 35 15.70 5.41 17.80
C VAL A 35 16.66 6.56 17.50
N GLN A 36 17.95 6.23 17.39
CA GLN A 36 18.93 7.15 16.83
C GLN A 36 18.98 7.01 15.30
N PRO A 37 19.32 8.07 14.54
CA PRO A 37 19.61 7.94 13.11
C PRO A 37 20.70 6.88 12.87
N GLY A 38 20.45 5.98 11.93
CA GLY A 38 21.30 4.84 11.59
C GLY A 38 20.99 3.54 12.34
N ASP A 39 20.06 3.55 13.30
CA ASP A 39 19.57 2.33 13.94
C ASP A 39 18.68 1.50 13.02
N GLN A 40 18.58 0.20 13.35
CA GLN A 40 17.70 -0.75 12.68
C GLN A 40 16.39 -0.90 13.48
N VAL A 41 15.27 -0.99 12.76
CA VAL A 41 13.96 -1.38 13.29
C VAL A 41 13.54 -2.71 12.69
N VAL A 42 12.95 -3.57 13.52
CA VAL A 42 12.28 -4.82 13.14
C VAL A 42 10.85 -4.71 13.65
N MET A 43 9.87 -4.68 12.76
CA MET A 43 8.47 -4.38 13.09
C MET A 43 7.57 -5.48 12.53
N GLU A 44 6.89 -6.20 13.41
CA GLU A 44 5.82 -7.13 13.00
C GLU A 44 4.57 -6.33 12.62
N THR A 45 3.94 -6.66 11.50
CA THR A 45 2.75 -5.98 10.99
C THR A 45 1.58 -6.96 10.84
N ARG A 46 0.37 -6.41 10.95
CA ARG A 46 -0.88 -7.04 10.53
C ARG A 46 -1.07 -6.85 9.03
N ASP A 47 -1.99 -7.60 8.44
CA ASP A 47 -2.47 -7.35 7.08
C ASP A 47 -3.33 -6.07 7.01
N ALA A 48 -3.58 -5.61 5.79
CA ALA A 48 -4.33 -4.39 5.47
C ALA A 48 -5.69 -4.27 6.17
N LEU A 49 -6.36 -5.42 6.37
CA LEU A 49 -7.71 -5.52 6.88
C LEU A 49 -7.76 -5.93 8.36
N ASP A 50 -6.63 -5.84 9.07
CA ASP A 50 -6.54 -6.03 10.52
C ASP A 50 -7.04 -7.42 10.96
N GLY A 51 -6.76 -8.45 10.15
CA GLY A 51 -7.10 -9.85 10.45
C GLY A 51 -8.56 -10.24 10.13
N GLN A 52 -9.33 -9.39 9.46
CA GLN A 52 -10.72 -9.69 9.08
C GLN A 52 -10.83 -10.82 8.04
N ILE A 53 -9.79 -11.06 7.23
CA ILE A 53 -9.76 -12.10 6.21
C ILE A 53 -8.81 -13.22 6.63
N THR A 54 -9.28 -14.46 6.51
CA THR A 54 -8.55 -15.66 6.90
C THR A 54 -8.59 -16.71 5.78
N SER A 55 -7.83 -17.80 5.94
CA SER A 55 -7.85 -18.93 5.01
C SER A 55 -9.21 -19.64 4.92
N ALA A 56 -10.09 -19.41 5.91
CA ALA A 56 -11.46 -19.92 5.94
C ALA A 56 -12.48 -18.95 5.32
N SER A 57 -12.10 -17.70 5.05
CA SER A 57 -13.02 -16.68 4.55
C SER A 57 -13.55 -16.99 3.15
N ASN A 58 -14.72 -16.43 2.85
CA ASN A 58 -15.41 -16.50 1.56
C ASN A 58 -15.87 -15.10 1.11
N ALA A 59 -16.56 -15.02 -0.04
CA ALA A 59 -17.00 -13.75 -0.61
C ALA A 59 -17.98 -12.96 0.28
N ASP A 60 -18.79 -13.64 1.11
CA ASP A 60 -19.70 -12.94 2.04
C ASP A 60 -18.91 -12.26 3.17
N ASP A 61 -17.77 -12.82 3.57
CA ASP A 61 -16.88 -12.17 4.54
C ASP A 61 -16.27 -10.90 3.94
N VAL A 62 -15.91 -10.92 2.65
CA VAL A 62 -15.44 -9.73 1.92
C VAL A 62 -16.50 -8.64 1.89
N SER A 63 -17.77 -9.00 1.62
CA SER A 63 -18.89 -8.05 1.64
C SER A 63 -19.13 -7.42 3.02
N ARG A 64 -18.77 -8.13 4.10
CA ARG A 64 -18.90 -7.65 5.48
C ARG A 64 -17.66 -6.94 6.00
N ALA A 65 -16.56 -6.93 5.26
CA ALA A 65 -15.31 -6.34 5.70
C ALA A 65 -15.48 -4.84 5.96
N ASP A 66 -15.05 -4.41 7.14
CA ASP A 66 -15.06 -3.01 7.54
C ASP A 66 -13.74 -2.35 7.14
N LEU A 67 -13.81 -1.39 6.22
CA LEU A 67 -12.65 -0.62 5.79
C LEU A 67 -12.33 0.57 6.70
N ARG A 68 -13.17 0.92 7.68
CA ARG A 68 -12.90 2.03 8.61
C ARG A 68 -11.65 1.82 9.48
N PRO A 69 -11.35 0.61 10.00
CA PRO A 69 -10.11 0.35 10.73
C PRO A 69 -8.88 0.24 9.83
N ALA A 70 -9.04 0.09 8.51
CA ALA A 70 -7.91 -0.02 7.60
C ALA A 70 -7.18 1.32 7.43
N HIS A 71 -5.85 1.32 7.31
CA HIS A 71 -4.89 0.23 7.52
C HIS A 71 -4.39 0.16 8.98
N ALA A 72 -4.13 -1.04 9.50
CA ALA A 72 -3.52 -1.24 10.82
C ALA A 72 -1.98 -1.09 10.76
N LEU A 73 -1.47 0.09 11.08
CA LEU A 73 -0.04 0.40 10.98
C LEU A 73 0.69 0.14 12.30
N THR A 74 1.89 -0.41 12.22
CA THR A 74 2.80 -0.55 13.37
C THR A 74 3.68 0.69 13.46
N GLY A 75 3.79 1.28 14.65
CA GLY A 75 4.44 2.57 14.86
C GLY A 75 3.60 3.56 15.68
N PRO A 76 3.98 4.84 15.75
CA PRO A 76 5.10 5.45 15.06
C PRO A 76 6.43 5.29 15.80
N VAL A 77 7.51 5.20 15.03
CA VAL A 77 8.90 5.28 15.50
C VAL A 77 9.34 6.73 15.46
N TYR A 78 9.80 7.25 16.60
CA TYR A 78 10.41 8.56 16.68
C TYR A 78 11.91 8.47 16.41
N ILE A 79 12.40 9.25 15.44
CA ILE A 79 13.83 9.32 15.08
C ILE A 79 14.43 10.57 15.72
N GLU A 80 15.36 10.38 16.66
CA GLU A 80 16.02 11.47 17.38
C GLU A 80 16.70 12.47 16.42
N GLY A 81 16.45 13.76 16.65
CA GLY A 81 16.99 14.84 15.83
C GLY A 81 16.35 15.04 14.46
N ALA A 82 15.31 14.28 14.09
CA ALA A 82 14.55 14.54 12.86
C ALA A 82 13.69 15.80 13.00
N GLU A 83 13.74 16.68 12.01
CA GLU A 83 13.05 17.97 12.01
C GLU A 83 12.37 18.24 10.65
N PRO A 84 11.31 19.08 10.63
CA PRO A 84 10.69 19.48 9.38
C PRO A 84 11.71 20.05 8.37
N GLY A 85 11.73 19.49 7.16
CA GLY A 85 12.68 19.86 6.10
C GLY A 85 13.87 18.91 5.94
N ASP A 86 14.02 17.91 6.80
CA ASP A 86 14.91 16.76 6.59
C ASP A 86 14.32 15.77 5.56
N LEU A 87 15.14 14.84 5.07
CA LEU A 87 14.66 13.57 4.49
C LEU A 87 14.91 12.44 5.46
N LEU A 88 13.90 11.61 5.71
CA LEU A 88 14.05 10.28 6.30
C LEU A 88 14.48 9.30 5.20
N GLU A 89 15.59 8.60 5.41
CA GLU A 89 16.01 7.47 4.59
C GLU A 89 15.55 6.17 5.24
N VAL A 90 14.68 5.43 4.56
CA VAL A 90 14.24 4.09 4.95
C VAL A 90 14.96 3.10 4.05
N LYS A 91 16.04 2.51 4.56
CA LYS A 91 16.79 1.47 3.84
C LYS A 91 16.19 0.13 4.14
N ILE A 92 15.39 -0.38 3.22
CA ILE A 92 14.62 -1.62 3.38
C ILE A 92 15.59 -2.79 3.30
N GLN A 93 15.73 -3.53 4.39
CA GLN A 93 16.66 -4.65 4.48
C GLN A 93 15.95 -5.97 4.22
N ALA A 94 14.72 -6.11 4.72
CA ALA A 94 13.90 -7.29 4.46
C ALA A 94 12.42 -7.05 4.73
N VAL A 95 11.58 -7.80 4.02
CA VAL A 95 10.15 -7.97 4.31
C VAL A 95 9.91 -9.48 4.33
N GLN A 96 9.73 -10.04 5.53
CA GLN A 96 9.48 -11.48 5.70
C GLN A 96 7.97 -11.73 5.69
N PRO A 97 7.45 -12.49 4.70
CA PRO A 97 6.03 -12.80 4.62
C PRO A 97 5.61 -13.83 5.68
N GLU A 98 4.38 -13.70 6.20
CA GLU A 98 3.70 -14.83 6.83
C GLU A 98 3.22 -15.85 5.77
N ALA A 99 2.80 -17.04 6.22
CA ALA A 99 2.48 -18.15 5.31
C ALA A 99 1.15 -18.01 4.55
N PHE A 100 0.29 -17.08 4.96
CA PHE A 100 -1.02 -16.85 4.36
C PHE A 100 -1.11 -15.43 3.80
N GLY A 101 -1.73 -15.31 2.63
CA GLY A 101 -2.16 -14.03 2.09
C GLY A 101 -3.50 -14.11 1.38
N PHE A 102 -4.04 -12.96 0.99
CA PHE A 102 -5.32 -12.87 0.29
C PHE A 102 -5.32 -11.76 -0.75
N THR A 103 -6.19 -11.89 -1.74
CA THR A 103 -6.58 -10.81 -2.66
C THR A 103 -8.09 -10.72 -2.64
N VAL A 104 -8.65 -9.53 -2.43
CA VAL A 104 -10.09 -9.31 -2.36
C VAL A 104 -10.55 -8.23 -3.31
N GLN A 105 -11.75 -8.40 -3.85
CA GLN A 105 -12.48 -7.38 -4.59
C GLN A 105 -13.60 -6.91 -3.68
N VAL A 106 -13.47 -5.70 -3.14
CA VAL A 106 -14.49 -5.12 -2.24
C VAL A 106 -15.48 -4.31 -3.10
N PRO A 107 -16.79 -4.58 -3.01
CA PRO A 107 -17.81 -3.85 -3.79
C PRO A 107 -17.69 -2.33 -3.65
N GLY A 108 -17.73 -1.62 -4.79
CA GLY A 108 -17.64 -0.15 -4.82
C GLY A 108 -16.22 0.42 -4.66
N PHE A 109 -15.23 -0.43 -4.41
CA PHE A 109 -13.80 -0.08 -4.38
C PHE A 109 -13.07 -0.78 -5.53
N SER A 110 -11.87 -0.33 -5.93
CA SER A 110 -11.07 -0.75 -7.12
C SER A 110 -11.19 0.12 -8.37
N PHE A 111 -10.21 0.00 -9.28
CA PHE A 111 -10.10 0.75 -10.53
C PHE A 111 -11.25 0.48 -11.53
N LEU A 112 -11.76 -0.75 -11.56
CA LEU A 112 -12.84 -1.21 -12.44
C LEU A 112 -14.13 -1.54 -11.66
N ARG A 113 -14.34 -0.87 -10.52
CA ARG A 113 -15.50 -1.06 -9.62
C ARG A 113 -16.89 -1.01 -10.28
N ASP A 114 -17.01 -0.32 -11.42
CA ASP A 114 -18.25 -0.24 -12.19
C ASP A 114 -18.51 -1.49 -13.04
N LEU A 115 -17.49 -2.30 -13.31
CA LEU A 115 -17.57 -3.55 -14.07
C LEU A 115 -17.44 -4.80 -13.18
N PHE A 116 -16.94 -4.63 -11.96
CA PHE A 116 -16.75 -5.68 -10.96
C PHE A 116 -17.44 -5.29 -9.65
N PRO A 117 -18.78 -5.26 -9.61
CA PRO A 117 -19.53 -4.85 -8.42
C PRO A 117 -19.60 -5.94 -7.35
N GLU A 118 -19.35 -7.19 -7.72
CA GLU A 118 -19.51 -8.35 -6.84
C GLU A 118 -18.25 -8.59 -5.98
N PRO A 119 -18.43 -9.06 -4.72
CA PRO A 119 -17.32 -9.45 -3.88
C PRO A 119 -16.56 -10.64 -4.47
N HIS A 120 -15.24 -10.66 -4.32
CA HIS A 120 -14.41 -11.80 -4.70
C HIS A 120 -13.22 -11.99 -3.75
N ILE A 121 -12.74 -13.22 -3.63
CA ILE A 121 -11.57 -13.56 -2.81
C ILE A 121 -10.71 -14.64 -3.47
N VAL A 122 -9.39 -14.45 -3.40
CA VAL A 122 -8.37 -15.46 -3.68
C VAL A 122 -7.53 -15.62 -2.41
N ARG A 123 -7.40 -16.86 -1.93
CA ARG A 123 -6.59 -17.21 -0.74
C ARG A 123 -5.28 -17.84 -1.16
N TRP A 124 -4.17 -17.30 -0.69
CA TRP A 124 -2.84 -17.67 -1.11
C TRP A 124 -2.10 -18.41 -0.01
N ASP A 125 -1.54 -19.57 -0.37
CA ASP A 125 -0.53 -20.26 0.43
C ASP A 125 0.85 -19.77 -0.03
N ILE A 126 1.60 -19.14 0.87
CA ILE A 126 2.91 -18.57 0.62
C ILE A 126 3.98 -19.52 1.15
N LYS A 127 4.80 -20.06 0.25
CA LYS A 127 5.87 -21.00 0.61
C LYS A 127 7.00 -20.99 -0.41
N ASP A 128 8.23 -21.16 0.07
CA ASP A 128 9.43 -21.34 -0.76
C ASP A 128 9.64 -20.21 -1.79
N GLY A 129 9.22 -18.98 -1.45
CA GLY A 129 9.33 -17.80 -2.31
C GLY A 129 8.25 -17.66 -3.38
N PHE A 130 7.16 -18.43 -3.30
CA PHE A 130 6.03 -18.35 -4.22
C PHE A 130 4.69 -18.32 -3.48
N ALA A 131 3.67 -17.74 -4.11
CA ALA A 131 2.28 -17.82 -3.71
C ALA A 131 1.50 -18.69 -4.70
N GLN A 132 0.71 -19.63 -4.18
CA GLN A 132 -0.20 -20.47 -4.96
C GLN A 132 -1.58 -20.47 -4.31
N SER A 133 -2.62 -20.71 -5.10
CA SER A 133 -3.98 -20.68 -4.60
C SER A 133 -4.82 -21.81 -5.20
N ARG A 134 -5.66 -22.43 -4.37
CA ARG A 134 -6.75 -23.30 -4.84
C ARG A 134 -7.85 -22.53 -5.58
N ASP A 135 -7.96 -21.23 -5.34
CA ASP A 135 -8.95 -20.36 -5.98
C ASP A 135 -8.49 -19.91 -7.38
N LEU A 136 -7.18 -20.06 -7.67
CA LEU A 136 -6.55 -19.84 -8.97
C LEU A 136 -5.66 -21.04 -9.37
N PRO A 137 -6.25 -22.21 -9.70
CA PRO A 137 -5.47 -23.38 -10.10
C PRO A 137 -4.55 -23.09 -11.29
N GLY A 138 -3.32 -23.58 -11.23
CA GLY A 138 -2.32 -23.39 -12.29
C GLY A 138 -1.59 -22.05 -12.24
N VAL A 139 -1.97 -21.13 -11.35
CA VAL A 139 -1.25 -19.87 -11.12
C VAL A 139 -0.24 -20.05 -9.99
N ARG A 140 0.98 -19.57 -10.22
CA ARG A 140 2.06 -19.51 -9.23
C ARG A 140 2.79 -18.19 -9.37
N VAL A 141 2.70 -17.35 -8.35
CA VAL A 141 3.25 -15.99 -8.37
C VAL A 141 4.58 -15.97 -7.61
N PRO A 142 5.70 -15.55 -8.22
CA PRO A 142 6.95 -15.37 -7.50
C PRO A 142 6.87 -14.17 -6.55
N GLY A 143 7.43 -14.30 -5.35
CA GLY A 143 7.43 -13.23 -4.37
C GLY A 143 8.40 -12.10 -4.71
N ALA A 144 7.92 -10.88 -4.52
CA ALA A 144 8.73 -9.67 -4.39
C ALA A 144 8.21 -8.85 -3.21
N PRO A 145 8.32 -9.36 -1.96
CA PRO A 145 7.64 -8.76 -0.82
C PRO A 145 8.05 -7.31 -0.56
N PHE A 146 7.06 -6.46 -0.28
CA PHE A 146 7.24 -5.07 0.11
C PHE A 146 6.11 -4.62 1.06
N MET A 147 6.21 -3.38 1.54
CA MET A 147 5.16 -2.74 2.34
C MET A 147 4.44 -1.72 1.46
N GLY A 148 3.12 -1.87 1.26
CA GLY A 148 2.26 -0.91 0.58
C GLY A 148 2.24 0.42 1.33
N VAL A 149 2.15 0.35 2.67
CA VAL A 149 2.21 1.53 3.54
C VAL A 149 3.58 1.69 4.23
N MET A 150 4.26 2.79 3.90
CA MET A 150 5.36 3.35 4.69
C MET A 150 5.21 4.87 4.72
N GLY A 151 5.19 5.47 5.90
CA GLY A 151 4.94 6.91 6.00
C GLY A 151 5.40 7.56 7.29
N VAL A 152 5.38 8.88 7.30
CA VAL A 152 5.69 9.75 8.44
C VAL A 152 4.45 10.52 8.87
N ALA A 153 4.42 11.06 10.09
CA ALA A 153 3.32 11.93 10.46
C ALA A 153 3.36 13.26 9.67
N PRO A 154 2.20 13.80 9.27
CA PRO A 154 2.11 15.14 8.70
C PRO A 154 2.44 16.18 9.78
N SER A 155 2.72 17.42 9.38
CA SER A 155 2.54 18.56 10.28
C SER A 155 1.07 18.93 10.37
N ARG A 156 0.67 19.65 11.42
CA ARG A 156 -0.68 20.22 11.55
C ARG A 156 -1.12 20.96 10.28
N LYS A 157 -0.27 21.88 9.80
CA LYS A 157 -0.52 22.68 8.60
C LYS A 157 -0.71 21.80 7.36
N LEU A 158 0.13 20.78 7.19
CA LEU A 158 0.02 19.86 6.05
C LEU A 158 -1.29 19.05 6.15
N ARG A 159 -1.61 18.52 7.33
CA ARG A 159 -2.85 17.78 7.60
C ARG A 159 -4.09 18.61 7.29
N GLU A 160 -4.16 19.85 7.78
CA GLU A 160 -5.27 20.77 7.52
C GLU A 160 -5.40 21.09 6.02
N SER A 161 -4.27 21.30 5.32
CA SER A 161 -4.27 21.52 3.86
C SER A 161 -4.78 20.32 3.08
N ILE A 162 -4.37 19.11 3.48
CA ILE A 162 -4.85 17.84 2.91
C ILE A 162 -6.36 17.69 3.12
N GLN A 163 -6.84 17.90 4.35
CA GLN A 163 -8.27 17.80 4.64
C GLN A 163 -9.08 18.79 3.80
N ALA A 164 -8.62 20.04 3.69
CA ALA A 164 -9.33 21.07 2.92
C ALA A 164 -9.45 20.68 1.44
N ARG A 165 -8.37 20.21 0.80
CA ARG A 165 -8.41 19.84 -0.63
C ARG A 165 -9.19 18.55 -0.90
N GLU A 166 -9.15 17.59 0.02
CA GLU A 166 -9.94 16.35 -0.07
C GLU A 166 -11.43 16.60 0.15
N ALA A 167 -11.78 17.45 1.12
CA ALA A 167 -13.16 17.90 1.31
C ALA A 167 -13.68 18.65 0.08
N ALA A 168 -12.86 19.53 -0.52
CA ALA A 168 -13.22 20.24 -1.75
C ALA A 168 -13.35 19.30 -2.96
N LEU A 169 -12.64 18.17 -2.99
CA LEU A 169 -12.81 17.12 -4.00
C LEU A 169 -14.13 16.37 -3.80
N ALA A 170 -14.43 15.95 -2.57
CA ALA A 170 -15.69 15.29 -2.23
C ALA A 170 -16.90 16.17 -2.54
N ALA A 171 -16.82 17.47 -2.21
CA ALA A 171 -17.91 18.43 -2.44
C ALA A 171 -18.30 18.59 -3.93
N ARG A 172 -17.39 18.28 -4.85
CA ARG A 172 -17.63 18.29 -6.30
C ARG A 172 -17.81 16.90 -6.90
N GLY A 173 -18.12 15.90 -6.08
CA GLY A 173 -18.42 14.52 -6.49
C GLY A 173 -17.19 13.64 -6.76
N GLY A 174 -16.00 14.11 -6.43
CA GLY A 174 -14.79 13.29 -6.52
C GLY A 174 -14.66 12.30 -5.37
N ILE A 175 -13.85 11.26 -5.57
CA ILE A 175 -13.61 10.24 -4.54
C ILE A 175 -12.52 10.75 -3.60
N ALA A 176 -12.90 10.95 -2.33
CA ALA A 176 -11.98 11.23 -1.23
C ALA A 176 -12.48 10.52 0.04
N LEU A 177 -11.55 10.28 0.96
CA LEU A 177 -11.83 9.59 2.23
C LEU A 177 -11.54 10.56 3.38
N PRO A 178 -12.52 11.39 3.77
CA PRO A 178 -12.34 12.35 4.85
C PRO A 178 -12.04 11.63 6.19
N PRO A 179 -11.62 12.36 7.24
CA PRO A 179 -11.49 11.81 8.57
C PRO A 179 -12.74 11.01 8.98
N GLU A 180 -12.51 9.81 9.50
CA GLU A 180 -13.56 8.87 9.94
C GLU A 180 -13.20 8.41 11.36
N PRO A 181 -13.93 8.85 12.40
CA PRO A 181 -13.66 8.46 13.77
C PRO A 181 -14.03 6.99 14.06
N GLY A 182 -14.94 6.40 13.29
CA GLY A 182 -15.30 4.99 13.41
C GLY A 182 -14.08 4.08 13.20
N GLY A 183 -13.83 3.18 14.16
CA GLY A 183 -12.71 2.25 14.10
C GLY A 183 -11.32 2.89 14.19
N ALA A 184 -11.21 4.18 14.54
CA ALA A 184 -9.93 4.84 14.72
C ALA A 184 -9.15 4.24 15.91
N VAL A 185 -7.83 4.17 15.78
CA VAL A 185 -6.90 3.85 16.86
C VAL A 185 -5.78 4.90 16.83
N PRO A 186 -5.65 5.74 17.87
CA PRO A 186 -6.50 5.87 19.06
C PRO A 186 -7.98 6.22 18.77
N ALA A 187 -8.89 5.70 19.60
CA ALA A 187 -10.34 5.73 19.34
C ALA A 187 -11.07 7.03 19.73
N ALA A 188 -10.40 7.95 20.42
CA ALA A 188 -11.01 9.18 20.92
C ALA A 188 -10.07 10.38 20.77
N GLY A 189 -10.64 11.58 20.86
CA GLY A 189 -9.91 12.84 20.79
C GLY A 189 -9.62 13.33 19.37
N ASP A 190 -8.73 14.32 19.29
CA ASP A 190 -8.38 15.02 18.04
C ASP A 190 -7.90 14.06 16.94
N ILE A 191 -7.12 13.04 17.32
CA ILE A 191 -6.60 12.03 16.38
C ILE A 191 -7.72 11.26 15.69
N ALA A 192 -8.76 10.85 16.42
CA ALA A 192 -9.88 10.12 15.82
C ALA A 192 -10.72 11.02 14.91
N GLN A 193 -10.95 12.27 15.32
CA GLN A 193 -11.82 13.21 14.61
C GLN A 193 -11.16 13.85 13.38
N HIS A 194 -9.85 14.06 13.43
CA HIS A 194 -9.11 14.84 12.44
C HIS A 194 -7.88 14.11 11.89
N GLY A 195 -7.64 12.87 12.26
CA GLY A 195 -6.61 12.04 11.65
C GLY A 195 -6.96 11.68 10.21
N LEU A 196 -5.99 11.80 9.29
CA LEU A 196 -6.21 11.45 7.90
C LEU A 196 -6.35 9.93 7.76
N ARG A 197 -7.26 9.46 6.90
CA ARG A 197 -7.31 8.05 6.50
C ARG A 197 -5.99 7.62 5.87
N THR A 198 -5.57 6.40 6.15
CA THR A 198 -4.30 5.85 5.66
C THR A 198 -4.41 5.24 4.24
N ILE A 199 -5.60 5.26 3.62
CA ILE A 199 -5.87 4.65 2.31
C ILE A 199 -5.19 5.38 1.13
N PRO A 200 -5.28 6.71 0.95
CA PRO A 200 -4.64 7.35 -0.20
C PRO A 200 -3.16 7.73 0.08
N PRO A 201 -2.26 7.63 -0.92
CA PRO A 201 -0.90 8.17 -0.85
C PRO A 201 -0.92 9.70 -0.78
N ARG A 202 0.08 10.27 -0.10
CA ARG A 202 0.25 11.73 0.06
C ARG A 202 1.74 12.10 0.13
N GLU A 203 2.01 13.38 0.37
CA GLU A 203 3.35 13.94 0.55
C GLU A 203 4.11 13.31 1.74
N ILE A 204 3.37 12.74 2.69
CA ILE A 204 3.91 11.98 3.84
C ILE A 204 4.29 10.53 3.49
N ALA A 205 4.34 10.21 2.18
CA ALA A 205 4.27 8.85 1.67
C ALA A 205 2.92 8.20 2.02
N GLY A 206 2.90 7.25 2.94
CA GLY A 206 1.70 6.51 3.31
C GLY A 206 1.51 5.31 2.38
N ASN A 207 0.31 5.14 1.86
CA ASN A 207 -0.07 4.00 1.03
C ASN A 207 0.43 4.16 -0.41
N LEU A 208 1.71 3.86 -0.62
CA LEU A 208 2.40 4.11 -1.89
C LEU A 208 2.09 3.04 -2.94
N ASP A 209 1.97 1.78 -2.53
CA ASP A 209 1.69 0.63 -3.41
C ASP A 209 2.66 0.53 -4.60
N ILE A 210 3.91 0.93 -4.35
CA ILE A 210 5.01 0.87 -5.32
C ILE A 210 5.73 -0.46 -5.12
N LYS A 211 5.39 -1.45 -5.94
CA LYS A 211 5.96 -2.80 -5.87
C LYS A 211 7.49 -2.86 -5.98
N GLN A 212 8.13 -1.80 -6.46
CA GLN A 212 9.58 -1.67 -6.53
C GLN A 212 10.24 -1.45 -5.15
N LEU A 213 9.50 -1.10 -4.10
CA LEU A 213 10.00 -0.84 -2.74
C LEU A 213 10.33 -2.12 -1.95
N VAL A 214 11.06 -3.03 -2.57
CA VAL A 214 11.49 -4.30 -2.01
C VAL A 214 12.78 -4.17 -1.18
N ALA A 215 13.20 -5.28 -0.55
CA ALA A 215 14.50 -5.40 0.09
C ALA A 215 15.66 -4.93 -0.83
N GLY A 216 16.55 -4.11 -0.27
CA GLY A 216 17.66 -3.47 -0.96
C GLY A 216 17.33 -2.09 -1.54
N THR A 217 16.06 -1.66 -1.52
CA THR A 217 15.69 -0.30 -1.93
C THR A 217 15.80 0.69 -0.76
N THR A 218 16.03 1.95 -1.09
CA THR A 218 15.99 3.06 -0.14
C THR A 218 14.89 4.02 -0.53
N LEU A 219 13.94 4.26 0.37
CA LEU A 219 12.89 5.26 0.24
C LEU A 219 13.32 6.55 0.97
N LEU A 220 13.11 7.69 0.33
CA LEU A 220 13.36 9.02 0.86
C LEU A 220 12.02 9.73 1.08
N ILE A 221 11.70 10.03 2.34
CA ILE A 221 10.44 10.68 2.73
C ILE A 221 10.73 12.06 3.30
N PRO A 222 10.12 13.14 2.77
CA PRO A 222 10.18 14.46 3.38
C PRO A 222 9.63 14.46 4.81
N VAL A 223 10.43 14.91 5.78
CA VAL A 223 9.99 15.02 7.17
C VAL A 223 9.15 16.27 7.34
N ALA A 224 7.92 16.09 7.85
CA ALA A 224 6.99 17.19 8.11
C ALA A 224 6.87 17.55 9.60
N THR A 225 7.21 16.63 10.51
CA THR A 225 7.04 16.78 11.97
C THR A 225 8.30 16.32 12.71
N HIS A 226 8.54 16.89 13.90
CA HIS A 226 9.65 16.48 14.75
C HIS A 226 9.61 14.99 15.04
N GLY A 227 10.78 14.34 14.95
CA GLY A 227 10.89 12.90 15.11
C GLY A 227 10.43 12.07 13.91
N ALA A 228 9.90 12.70 12.85
CA ALA A 228 9.23 12.11 11.69
C ALA A 228 8.00 11.24 12.00
N LEU A 229 8.02 10.41 13.06
CA LEU A 229 6.95 9.49 13.45
C LEU A 229 6.66 8.45 12.35
N PHE A 230 7.69 7.67 12.02
CA PHE A 230 7.65 6.67 10.95
C PHE A 230 6.77 5.47 11.30
N SER A 231 5.89 5.05 10.41
CA SER A 231 5.03 3.87 10.58
C SER A 231 4.98 3.03 9.31
N VAL A 232 4.68 1.75 9.48
CA VAL A 232 4.71 0.75 8.40
C VAL A 232 3.58 -0.27 8.61
N GLY A 233 3.02 -0.79 7.51
CA GLY A 233 1.95 -1.79 7.53
C GLY A 233 1.59 -2.18 6.10
N ASP A 234 0.52 -2.95 5.95
CA ASP A 234 -0.02 -3.30 4.63
C ASP A 234 1.00 -4.04 3.76
N ALA A 235 1.43 -5.22 4.22
CA ALA A 235 2.49 -5.96 3.53
C ALA A 235 1.91 -6.73 2.34
N HIS A 236 2.61 -6.66 1.21
CA HIS A 236 2.23 -7.34 -0.01
C HIS A 236 3.27 -8.38 -0.37
N PHE A 237 2.86 -9.62 -0.61
CA PHE A 237 3.78 -10.64 -1.11
C PHE A 237 4.17 -10.40 -2.57
N ALA A 238 3.19 -9.98 -3.38
CA ALA A 238 3.34 -9.58 -4.77
C ALA A 238 2.17 -8.66 -5.17
N GLN A 239 2.42 -7.77 -6.12
CA GLN A 239 1.45 -6.80 -6.64
C GLN A 239 1.72 -6.55 -8.13
N GLY A 240 0.65 -6.36 -8.90
CA GLY A 240 0.67 -5.77 -10.23
C GLY A 240 0.80 -4.23 -10.15
N ASP A 241 1.14 -3.56 -11.26
CA ASP A 241 1.22 -2.09 -11.23
C ASP A 241 -0.18 -1.48 -11.16
N GLY A 242 -0.39 -0.56 -10.20
CA GLY A 242 -1.66 0.11 -10.00
C GLY A 242 -2.70 -0.67 -9.20
N GLU A 243 -2.34 -1.86 -8.68
CA GLU A 243 -3.15 -2.60 -7.69
C GLU A 243 -4.63 -2.66 -8.06
N THR A 244 -4.90 -3.04 -9.30
CA THR A 244 -6.13 -2.57 -9.95
C THR A 244 -7.41 -3.07 -9.33
N CYS A 245 -7.43 -4.26 -8.72
CA CYS A 245 -8.62 -4.76 -8.03
C CYS A 245 -8.78 -4.24 -6.59
N GLY A 246 -7.91 -3.30 -6.19
CA GLY A 246 -7.91 -2.62 -4.91
C GLY A 246 -7.13 -3.33 -3.80
N THR A 247 -6.56 -4.52 -4.08
CA THR A 247 -5.67 -5.22 -3.15
C THR A 247 -4.59 -6.00 -3.91
N ALA A 248 -3.50 -6.28 -3.22
CA ALA A 248 -2.40 -7.12 -3.67
C ALA A 248 -2.59 -8.60 -3.26
N ILE A 249 -1.49 -9.36 -3.16
CA ILE A 249 -1.44 -10.53 -2.26
C ILE A 249 -1.13 -9.98 -0.86
N GLU A 250 -2.16 -9.51 -0.17
CA GLU A 250 -2.11 -8.95 1.17
C GLU A 250 -1.67 -9.99 2.18
N MET A 251 -0.83 -9.59 3.14
CA MET A 251 -0.36 -10.47 4.20
C MET A 251 0.05 -9.71 5.45
N SER A 252 0.14 -10.44 6.56
CA SER A 252 0.97 -10.02 7.68
C SER A 252 2.44 -10.26 7.35
N ALA A 253 3.35 -9.46 7.93
CA ALA A 253 4.78 -9.60 7.67
C ALA A 253 5.64 -9.14 8.86
N THR A 254 6.94 -9.38 8.76
CA THR A 254 7.95 -8.69 9.57
C THR A 254 8.77 -7.80 8.65
N PHE A 255 8.80 -6.50 8.96
CA PHE A 255 9.56 -5.49 8.24
C PHE A 255 10.87 -5.21 8.95
N THR A 256 11.98 -5.17 8.21
CA THR A 256 13.30 -4.79 8.73
C THR A 256 13.90 -3.66 7.89
N ALA A 257 14.27 -2.56 8.53
CA ALA A 257 14.93 -1.45 7.86
C ALA A 257 15.91 -0.70 8.76
N GLN A 258 16.88 -0.03 8.14
CA GLN A 258 17.68 1.01 8.79
C GLN A 258 17.04 2.36 8.53
N LEU A 259 16.86 3.18 9.59
CA LEU A 259 16.31 4.53 9.49
C LEU A 259 17.42 5.56 9.66
N ALA A 260 17.67 6.41 8.67
CA ALA A 260 18.69 7.47 8.72
C ALA A 260 18.13 8.83 8.29
N LEU A 261 18.89 9.91 8.48
CA LEU A 261 18.46 11.27 8.14
C LEU A 261 19.42 11.96 7.17
N ARG A 262 18.87 12.68 6.20
CA ARG A 262 19.58 13.72 5.43
C ARG A 262 19.11 15.09 5.90
N LYS A 263 19.92 15.71 6.76
CA LYS A 263 19.57 16.98 7.42
C LYS A 263 19.35 18.11 6.41
N GLY A 264 18.20 18.78 6.49
CA GLY A 264 17.80 19.92 5.65
C GLY A 264 17.62 19.62 4.16
N ALA A 265 17.78 18.38 3.72
CA ALA A 265 17.87 18.04 2.29
C ALA A 265 16.53 18.24 1.55
N ALA A 266 15.39 17.98 2.21
CA ALA A 266 14.08 18.21 1.59
C ALA A 266 13.86 19.71 1.36
N LYS A 267 14.21 20.53 2.35
CA LYS A 267 14.11 22.00 2.26
C LYS A 267 15.03 22.57 1.17
N GLN A 268 16.30 22.15 1.14
CA GLN A 268 17.28 22.65 0.18
C GLN A 268 16.88 22.36 -1.27
N ARG A 269 16.24 21.21 -1.51
CA ARG A 269 15.82 20.75 -2.84
C ARG A 269 14.34 21.03 -3.15
N ASN A 270 13.63 21.70 -2.25
CA ASN A 270 12.18 21.92 -2.32
C ASN A 270 11.39 20.63 -2.65
N LEU A 271 11.71 19.54 -1.96
CA LEU A 271 11.07 18.24 -2.18
C LEU A 271 9.78 18.12 -1.40
N HIS A 272 8.71 17.82 -2.13
CA HIS A 272 7.38 17.54 -1.58
C HIS A 272 6.89 16.13 -1.89
N SER A 273 7.58 15.42 -2.79
CA SER A 273 7.28 14.04 -3.18
C SER A 273 8.38 13.10 -2.70
N VAL A 274 7.98 11.84 -2.50
CA VAL A 274 8.91 10.76 -2.18
C VAL A 274 9.84 10.48 -3.35
N GLN A 275 11.04 9.99 -3.05
CA GLN A 275 11.98 9.46 -4.02
C GLN A 275 12.44 8.09 -3.53
N TYR A 276 12.76 7.17 -4.44
CA TYR A 276 13.37 5.90 -4.05
C TYR A 276 14.41 5.49 -5.07
N PHE A 277 15.36 4.69 -4.62
CA PHE A 277 16.44 4.19 -5.46
C PHE A 277 16.94 2.84 -4.94
N LYS A 278 17.70 2.15 -5.78
CA LYS A 278 18.38 0.90 -5.45
C LYS A 278 19.79 0.95 -6.01
N ASP A 279 20.78 1.13 -5.14
CA ASP A 279 22.19 1.27 -5.55
C ASP A 279 22.92 -0.09 -5.66
N GLY A 280 22.37 -1.15 -5.07
CA GLY A 280 22.98 -2.48 -5.01
C GLY A 280 22.44 -3.47 -6.03
N ALA A 281 23.31 -4.40 -6.47
CA ALA A 281 22.90 -5.58 -7.24
C ALA A 281 22.06 -6.54 -6.38
N GLY A 282 21.03 -7.16 -6.96
CA GLY A 282 20.13 -8.10 -6.29
C GLY A 282 18.76 -8.13 -6.97
N PRO A 283 17.91 -9.13 -6.68
CA PRO A 283 16.60 -9.27 -7.34
C PRO A 283 15.78 -7.98 -7.17
N GLY A 284 15.41 -7.35 -8.28
CA GLY A 284 14.43 -6.26 -8.30
C GLY A 284 13.01 -6.79 -8.15
N ALA A 285 12.03 -5.88 -8.10
CA ALA A 285 10.62 -6.27 -8.10
C ALA A 285 10.20 -7.02 -9.36
N ARG A 286 10.82 -6.70 -10.50
CA ARG A 286 10.67 -7.48 -11.73
C ARG A 286 11.64 -8.66 -11.72
N ARG A 287 11.18 -9.81 -11.23
CA ARG A 287 11.90 -11.08 -11.43
C ARG A 287 11.61 -11.59 -12.84
N GLY A 288 12.57 -11.38 -13.76
CA GLY A 288 12.71 -12.10 -15.03
C GLY A 288 11.45 -12.21 -15.89
N MET A 289 11.08 -11.14 -16.61
CA MET A 289 10.15 -11.25 -17.73
C MET A 289 10.89 -11.66 -19.00
N ASP A 290 11.45 -12.86 -19.04
CA ASP A 290 12.07 -13.38 -20.27
C ASP A 290 11.02 -13.70 -21.35
N ARG A 291 9.76 -13.88 -20.92
CA ARG A 291 8.58 -14.11 -21.77
C ARG A 291 7.41 -13.33 -21.20
N PHE A 292 6.72 -12.58 -22.07
CA PHE A 292 5.51 -11.85 -21.69
C PHE A 292 4.48 -11.87 -22.83
N TYR A 293 3.23 -11.64 -22.46
CA TYR A 293 2.15 -11.27 -23.38
C TYR A 293 1.71 -9.87 -22.97
N ALA A 294 1.54 -8.96 -23.94
CA ALA A 294 1.18 -7.58 -23.66
C ALA A 294 -0.11 -7.21 -24.37
N THR A 295 -0.95 -6.46 -23.68
CA THR A 295 -2.09 -5.75 -24.24
C THR A 295 -1.83 -4.25 -24.13
N THR A 296 -2.44 -3.49 -25.04
CA THR A 296 -2.31 -2.03 -25.09
C THR A 296 -3.68 -1.40 -24.95
N GLY A 297 -3.73 -0.17 -24.44
CA GLY A 297 -4.94 0.63 -24.37
C GLY A 297 -4.71 2.02 -24.92
N LEU A 298 -5.74 2.57 -25.55
CA LEU A 298 -5.75 3.92 -26.12
C LEU A 298 -6.70 4.80 -25.32
N CYS A 299 -6.57 6.11 -25.45
CA CYS A 299 -7.49 7.11 -24.86
C CYS A 299 -8.84 7.16 -25.59
N ILE A 300 -9.41 6.03 -25.98
CA ILE A 300 -10.66 5.94 -26.75
C ILE A 300 -11.74 5.28 -25.89
N ARG A 301 -12.90 5.92 -25.78
CA ARG A 301 -14.08 5.39 -25.09
C ARG A 301 -14.71 4.24 -25.88
N GLY A 302 -15.56 3.46 -25.23
CA GLY A 302 -16.29 2.36 -25.87
C GLY A 302 -17.23 2.78 -27.01
N ASP A 303 -17.62 4.06 -27.08
CA ASP A 303 -18.42 4.64 -28.17
C ASP A 303 -17.57 5.19 -29.32
N GLY A 304 -16.24 5.07 -29.25
CA GLY A 304 -15.30 5.57 -30.25
C GLY A 304 -14.86 7.03 -30.05
N GLN A 305 -15.34 7.73 -29.01
CA GLN A 305 -14.86 9.07 -28.70
C GLN A 305 -13.40 9.04 -28.24
N ASN A 306 -12.57 9.90 -28.83
CA ASN A 306 -11.18 10.09 -28.43
C ASN A 306 -11.08 11.12 -27.29
N GLU A 307 -10.30 10.81 -26.26
CA GLU A 307 -9.99 11.68 -25.12
C GLU A 307 -8.56 12.18 -25.22
N SER A 308 -8.35 13.45 -24.86
CA SER A 308 -7.03 14.07 -24.92
C SER A 308 -6.17 13.61 -23.75
N GLU A 309 -5.10 12.87 -24.04
CA GLU A 309 -4.02 12.53 -23.09
C GLU A 309 -4.51 11.82 -21.80
N ASP A 310 -5.64 11.08 -21.88
CA ASP A 310 -6.21 10.38 -20.73
C ASP A 310 -5.53 9.02 -20.48
N VAL A 311 -4.39 9.06 -19.79
CA VAL A 311 -3.64 7.87 -19.36
C VAL A 311 -4.48 6.95 -18.47
N THR A 312 -5.46 7.49 -17.74
CA THR A 312 -6.35 6.67 -16.89
C THR A 312 -7.25 5.80 -17.76
N LEU A 313 -7.84 6.39 -18.81
CA LEU A 313 -8.64 5.66 -19.79
C LEU A 313 -7.79 4.65 -20.58
N ALA A 314 -6.59 5.04 -21.02
CA ALA A 314 -5.67 4.13 -21.70
C ALA A 314 -5.28 2.92 -20.81
N ALA A 315 -4.94 3.15 -19.54
CA ALA A 315 -4.66 2.09 -18.59
C ALA A 315 -5.87 1.17 -18.38
N ARG A 316 -7.07 1.75 -18.23
CA ARG A 316 -8.33 1.01 -18.12
C ARG A 316 -8.56 0.09 -19.32
N ASN A 317 -8.37 0.59 -20.53
CA ASN A 317 -8.53 -0.20 -21.75
C ASN A 317 -7.49 -1.31 -21.87
N ALA A 318 -6.22 -1.05 -21.50
CA ALA A 318 -5.17 -2.08 -21.49
C ALA A 318 -5.50 -3.23 -20.54
N TYR A 319 -6.00 -2.91 -19.34
CA TYR A 319 -6.42 -3.90 -18.36
C TYR A 319 -7.63 -4.71 -18.81
N LEU A 320 -8.63 -4.07 -19.42
CA LEU A 320 -9.79 -4.80 -19.97
C LEU A 320 -9.37 -5.78 -21.06
N ALA A 321 -8.45 -5.39 -21.94
CA ALA A 321 -7.89 -6.30 -22.94
C ALA A 321 -7.10 -7.46 -22.31
N MET A 322 -6.35 -7.22 -21.22
CA MET A 322 -5.64 -8.29 -20.51
C MET A 322 -6.61 -9.27 -19.83
N ILE A 323 -7.68 -8.74 -19.21
CA ILE A 323 -8.74 -9.56 -18.61
C ILE A 323 -9.41 -10.43 -19.68
N ASP A 324 -9.73 -9.84 -20.84
CA ASP A 324 -10.33 -10.55 -21.97
C ASP A 324 -9.44 -11.71 -22.45
N TYR A 325 -8.14 -11.44 -22.63
CA TYR A 325 -7.16 -12.46 -22.96
C TYR A 325 -7.10 -13.60 -21.94
N LEU A 326 -7.04 -13.28 -20.63
CA LEU A 326 -7.00 -14.29 -19.58
C LEU A 326 -8.29 -15.14 -19.54
N VAL A 327 -9.43 -14.55 -19.89
CA VAL A 327 -10.70 -15.28 -19.99
C VAL A 327 -10.68 -16.22 -21.20
N HIS A 328 -10.40 -15.70 -22.40
CA HIS A 328 -10.56 -16.46 -23.64
C HIS A 328 -9.41 -17.44 -23.91
N GLU A 329 -8.18 -17.06 -23.60
CA GLU A 329 -6.98 -17.84 -23.94
C GLU A 329 -6.43 -18.66 -22.77
N ARG A 330 -6.88 -18.38 -21.54
CA ARG A 330 -6.42 -19.08 -20.33
C ARG A 330 -7.55 -19.71 -19.51
N GLY A 331 -8.81 -19.43 -19.83
CA GLY A 331 -9.97 -20.09 -19.23
C GLY A 331 -10.30 -19.65 -17.80
N PHE A 332 -9.77 -18.51 -17.35
CA PHE A 332 -10.16 -17.93 -16.07
C PHE A 332 -11.54 -17.27 -16.18
N ASN A 333 -12.30 -17.22 -15.08
CA ASN A 333 -13.46 -16.33 -15.04
C ASN A 333 -13.01 -14.86 -14.93
N ARG A 334 -13.95 -13.92 -15.12
CA ARG A 334 -13.64 -12.49 -15.11
C ARG A 334 -13.04 -12.02 -13.78
N GLN A 335 -13.61 -12.41 -12.64
CA GLN A 335 -13.08 -12.01 -11.33
C GLN A 335 -11.67 -12.56 -11.08
N GLN A 336 -11.42 -13.81 -11.45
CA GLN A 336 -10.10 -14.45 -11.37
C GLN A 336 -9.07 -13.72 -12.25
N ALA A 337 -9.43 -13.42 -13.50
CA ALA A 337 -8.58 -12.68 -14.42
C ALA A 337 -8.24 -11.29 -13.85
N TYR A 338 -9.22 -10.61 -13.25
CA TYR A 338 -8.98 -9.31 -12.63
C TYR A 338 -8.08 -9.39 -11.38
N ALA A 339 -8.25 -10.41 -10.55
CA ALA A 339 -7.35 -10.67 -9.42
C ALA A 339 -5.91 -10.94 -9.90
N ILE A 340 -5.73 -11.74 -10.96
CA ILE A 340 -4.42 -11.97 -11.58
C ILE A 340 -3.78 -10.65 -12.05
N CYS A 341 -4.56 -9.77 -12.68
CA CYS A 341 -4.09 -8.44 -13.08
C CYS A 341 -3.57 -7.64 -11.88
N SER A 342 -4.30 -7.64 -10.76
CA SER A 342 -3.93 -6.89 -9.56
C SER A 342 -2.66 -7.40 -8.88
N VAL A 343 -2.29 -8.67 -9.05
CA VAL A 343 -1.16 -9.28 -8.32
C VAL A 343 0.08 -9.57 -9.17
N ALA A 344 -0.07 -9.62 -10.50
CA ALA A 344 1.00 -10.12 -11.37
C ALA A 344 1.18 -9.38 -12.70
N VAL A 345 0.30 -8.43 -13.07
CA VAL A 345 0.43 -7.71 -14.34
C VAL A 345 1.21 -6.41 -14.17
N ASP A 346 2.16 -6.19 -15.07
CA ASP A 346 2.88 -4.94 -15.19
C ASP A 346 2.11 -3.97 -16.10
N LEU A 347 1.89 -2.74 -15.65
CA LEU A 347 1.37 -1.64 -16.45
C LEU A 347 2.52 -0.67 -16.73
N ALA A 348 2.71 -0.34 -17.99
CA ALA A 348 3.68 0.66 -18.42
C ALA A 348 2.97 1.78 -19.19
N ILE A 349 3.38 3.01 -18.92
CA ILE A 349 3.10 4.14 -19.81
C ILE A 349 4.12 4.07 -20.93
N SER A 350 3.68 3.76 -22.14
CA SER A 350 4.56 3.69 -23.32
C SER A 350 4.95 5.08 -23.80
N GLU A 351 3.97 5.96 -23.99
CA GLU A 351 4.13 7.36 -24.40
C GLU A 351 2.94 8.20 -23.89
N VAL A 352 3.09 9.52 -23.92
CA VAL A 352 2.07 10.52 -23.52
C VAL A 352 2.08 11.76 -24.42
N VAL A 353 2.47 11.64 -25.70
CA VAL A 353 2.70 12.79 -26.61
C VAL A 353 2.23 12.60 -28.04
#